data_AF-A0A939VCN1-F1
#
_entry.id   AF-A0A939VCN1-F1
#
_cell.length_a   1.000
_cell.length_b   1.000
_cell.length_c   1.000
_cell.angle_alpha   90.00
_cell.angle_beta   90.00
_cell.angle_gamma   90.00
#
_symmetry.space_group_name_H-M   'P 1'
#
loop_
_entity.id
_entity.type
_entity.pdbx_description
1 polymer ?
#
loop_
_entity_poly.entity_id
_entity_poly.type
_entity_poly.pdbx_seq_one_letter_code
_entity_poly.pdbx_strand_id
1 'polypeptide(L)'
;MDANGGNAIVGKFVVKTKAFKGLPEITAVVSQSEGAKIGAWSGQYPCFTRTIAQIEGEYAKYVNAKCKIVNVEVTKAFGKTKTGEIKDASGSLAIYNYSTDLTEDVPVGAKAEYAIVWPTVYNTHQLGFYKASQLKLTSCPGIVTVAATKSIAAGETFELGATTNSTGALSYASSDKAVATVSDAGLVTAVAAGTATITVSVAADGIYTAGSAECVVTVTAGAVATVLYSRVGAETPASWAGTYLMVYAKNGPQVLSSISDTSTKYGVGSRVTINEDATITQTDELKACEVTIAAASDGNADHYVMMFNGKYLTWTSGNSLNVADAESDNTRWTLAVGTAATGNVIITNVADSARQLWYNESSPRFACYTGKTETTSNYAPAQLFKLME
;
A
#
# COMPACT_ATOMS: atom_id res chain seq x y z
N MET A 1 19.54 -15.82 52.26
CA MET A 1 19.97 -17.10 52.88
C MET A 1 18.71 -17.85 53.23
N ASP A 2 18.62 -19.13 52.87
CA ASP A 2 17.57 -20.01 53.41
C ASP A 2 18.11 -20.76 54.66
N ALA A 3 17.21 -21.44 55.36
CA ALA A 3 17.44 -22.01 56.69
C ALA A 3 18.43 -23.20 56.74
N ASN A 4 19.06 -23.58 55.61
CA ASN A 4 19.93 -24.76 55.53
C ASN A 4 21.37 -24.48 55.07
N GLY A 5 21.82 -23.22 55.04
CA GLY A 5 23.25 -22.91 54.83
C GLY A 5 23.80 -23.31 53.45
N GLY A 6 22.94 -23.54 52.44
CA GLY A 6 23.36 -23.74 51.06
C GLY A 6 23.53 -22.40 50.33
N ASN A 7 24.66 -22.22 49.64
CA ASN A 7 24.98 -21.00 48.88
C ASN A 7 23.80 -20.48 48.06
N ALA A 8 23.34 -19.25 48.36
CA ALA A 8 22.44 -18.52 47.48
C ALA A 8 23.17 -18.19 46.18
N ILE A 9 22.84 -18.88 45.09
CA ILE A 9 23.39 -18.57 43.77
C ILE A 9 22.66 -17.32 43.24
N VAL A 10 23.33 -16.17 43.27
CA VAL A 10 22.90 -14.94 42.59
C VAL A 10 23.31 -15.07 41.12
N GLY A 11 22.38 -15.48 40.25
CA GLY A 11 22.62 -15.63 38.81
C GLY A 11 21.56 -14.93 37.95
N LYS A 12 21.92 -14.56 36.71
CA LYS A 12 20.96 -14.12 35.69
C LYS A 12 20.27 -15.36 35.09
N PHE A 13 18.94 -15.34 35.06
CA PHE A 13 18.11 -16.39 34.47
C PHE A 13 17.30 -15.81 33.32
N VAL A 14 17.02 -16.63 32.29
CA VAL A 14 16.07 -16.27 31.23
C VAL A 14 14.79 -17.06 31.44
N VAL A 15 13.68 -16.34 31.62
CA VAL A 15 12.34 -16.92 31.63
C VAL A 15 11.82 -16.91 30.21
N LYS A 16 11.65 -18.10 29.62
CA LYS A 16 10.93 -18.24 28.36
C LYS A 16 9.44 -18.22 28.68
N THR A 17 8.73 -17.27 28.10
CA THR A 17 7.27 -17.23 28.15
C THR A 17 6.72 -17.47 26.75
N LYS A 18 5.57 -18.12 26.67
CA LYS A 18 4.77 -18.25 25.44
C LYS A 18 3.36 -17.76 25.76
N ALA A 19 2.68 -17.17 24.79
CA ALA A 19 1.25 -16.93 24.95
C ALA A 19 0.49 -18.27 24.97
N PHE A 20 -0.22 -18.55 26.06
CA PHE A 20 -1.17 -19.65 26.18
C PHE A 20 -2.53 -19.06 26.50
N LYS A 21 -3.51 -19.23 25.60
CA LYS A 21 -4.88 -18.70 25.73
C LYS A 21 -4.94 -17.19 26.10
N GLY A 22 -4.03 -16.39 25.52
CA GLY A 22 -4.00 -14.93 25.73
C GLY A 22 -3.33 -14.47 27.03
N LEU A 23 -2.69 -15.38 27.79
CA LEU A 23 -1.86 -15.05 28.94
C LEU A 23 -0.43 -15.57 28.74
N PRO A 24 0.58 -14.92 29.35
CA PRO A 24 1.95 -15.41 29.33
C PRO A 24 2.07 -16.68 30.22
N GLU A 25 2.33 -17.81 29.59
CA GLU A 25 2.69 -19.09 30.21
C GLU A 25 4.21 -19.22 30.28
N ILE A 26 4.73 -19.64 31.43
CA ILE A 26 6.16 -19.92 31.60
C ILE A 26 6.44 -21.31 31.03
N THR A 27 7.22 -21.38 29.95
CA THR A 27 7.51 -22.64 29.26
C THR A 27 8.85 -23.24 29.66
N ALA A 28 9.79 -22.40 30.09
CA ALA A 28 11.07 -22.85 30.62
C ALA A 28 11.76 -21.74 31.41
N VAL A 29 12.61 -22.13 32.36
CA VAL A 29 13.58 -21.24 32.98
C VAL A 29 14.95 -21.85 32.87
N VAL A 30 15.83 -21.11 32.23
CA VAL A 30 17.16 -21.60 31.83
C VAL A 30 18.19 -20.82 32.62
N SER A 31 19.06 -21.52 33.35
CA SER A 31 20.28 -20.93 33.90
C SER A 31 21.22 -20.58 32.75
N GLN A 32 21.80 -19.39 32.75
CA GLN A 32 22.79 -19.02 31.73
C GLN A 32 24.17 -19.68 31.96
N SER A 33 24.32 -20.49 33.00
CA SER A 33 25.51 -21.30 33.29
C SER A 33 25.19 -22.80 33.24
N GLU A 34 26.07 -23.54 32.57
CA GLU A 34 25.97 -24.99 32.36
C GLU A 34 26.26 -25.73 33.69
N GLY A 35 25.36 -26.60 34.13
CA GLY A 35 25.55 -27.46 35.33
C GLY A 35 25.00 -26.95 36.67
N ALA A 36 24.30 -25.81 36.73
CA ALA A 36 23.70 -25.32 37.98
C ALA A 36 22.42 -26.09 38.35
N LYS A 37 22.36 -26.70 39.54
CA LYS A 37 21.11 -27.21 40.13
C LYS A 37 20.25 -26.04 40.61
N ILE A 38 18.96 -26.05 40.26
CA ILE A 38 18.00 -25.01 40.66
C ILE A 38 17.65 -25.20 42.14
N GLY A 39 18.27 -24.43 43.03
CA GLY A 39 17.79 -24.23 44.41
C GLY A 39 16.60 -23.27 44.45
N ALA A 40 15.96 -23.14 45.62
CA ALA A 40 14.70 -22.41 45.86
C ALA A 40 14.58 -21.10 45.06
N TRP A 41 13.46 -20.98 44.35
CA TRP A 41 13.24 -20.01 43.28
C TRP A 41 12.76 -18.64 43.80
N SER A 42 13.35 -17.53 43.32
CA SER A 42 12.94 -16.15 43.68
C SER A 42 12.74 -15.19 42.48
N GLY A 43 12.57 -15.69 41.26
CA GLY A 43 12.34 -14.85 40.07
C GLY A 43 11.02 -14.07 40.10
N GLN A 44 11.01 -12.88 39.47
CA GLN A 44 9.80 -12.05 39.27
C GLN A 44 8.96 -12.64 38.13
N TYR A 45 7.64 -12.64 38.28
CA TYR A 45 6.73 -13.20 37.29
C TYR A 45 5.52 -12.30 37.08
N PRO A 46 4.93 -12.36 35.88
CA PRO A 46 3.61 -11.80 35.62
C PRO A 46 2.59 -12.34 36.61
N CYS A 47 1.97 -11.43 37.35
CA CYS A 47 0.93 -11.73 38.33
C CYS A 47 -0.27 -10.83 38.04
N PHE A 48 -1.46 -11.40 37.92
CA PHE A 48 -2.65 -10.69 37.49
C PHE A 48 -3.67 -10.61 38.61
N THR A 49 -4.25 -9.44 38.87
CA THR A 49 -5.35 -9.33 39.82
C THR A 49 -6.62 -9.92 39.24
N ARG A 50 -7.26 -10.87 39.94
CA ARG A 50 -8.52 -11.51 39.54
C ARG A 50 -9.44 -11.72 40.73
N THR A 51 -10.74 -11.73 40.47
CA THR A 51 -11.78 -12.20 41.41
C THR A 51 -11.89 -13.72 41.35
N ILE A 52 -12.48 -14.32 42.38
CA ILE A 52 -12.76 -15.76 42.43
C ILE A 52 -13.64 -16.18 41.26
N ALA A 53 -14.72 -15.45 40.97
CA ALA A 53 -15.62 -15.77 39.87
C ALA A 53 -14.94 -15.74 38.49
N GLN A 54 -13.99 -14.82 38.27
CA GLN A 54 -13.21 -14.79 37.01
C GLN A 54 -12.29 -16.01 36.87
N ILE A 55 -11.70 -16.47 37.97
CA ILE A 55 -10.85 -17.66 37.97
C ILE A 55 -11.69 -18.90 37.70
N GLU A 56 -12.80 -19.08 38.41
CA GLU A 56 -13.69 -20.25 38.23
C GLU A 56 -14.34 -20.25 36.83
N GLY A 57 -14.79 -19.09 36.35
CA GLY A 57 -15.46 -18.96 35.05
C GLY A 57 -14.55 -19.26 33.84
N GLU A 58 -13.23 -19.05 33.96
CA GLU A 58 -12.26 -19.36 32.90
C GLU A 58 -11.09 -20.22 33.45
N TYR A 59 -11.37 -21.19 34.32
CA TYR A 59 -10.34 -21.95 35.04
C TYR A 59 -9.21 -22.49 34.15
N ALA A 60 -9.56 -23.04 32.98
CA ALA A 60 -8.61 -23.60 32.02
C ALA A 60 -7.66 -22.58 31.37
N LYS A 61 -7.87 -21.28 31.56
CA LYS A 61 -7.00 -20.18 31.11
C LYS A 61 -5.99 -19.79 32.19
N TYR A 62 -6.41 -19.82 33.46
CA TYR A 62 -5.57 -19.48 34.61
C TYR A 62 -4.75 -20.66 35.13
N VAL A 63 -4.92 -21.84 34.52
CA VAL A 63 -4.34 -23.09 35.02
C VAL A 63 -2.79 -23.10 35.04
N ASN A 64 -2.12 -22.16 34.39
CA ASN A 64 -0.66 -22.02 34.46
C ASN A 64 -0.23 -20.57 34.78
N ALA A 65 -1.16 -19.73 35.22
CA ALA A 65 -0.95 -18.30 35.50
C ALA A 65 -0.79 -18.04 37.01
N LYS A 66 -0.03 -16.99 37.37
CA LYS A 66 -0.04 -16.45 38.74
C LYS A 66 -1.12 -15.39 38.86
N CYS A 67 -2.01 -15.55 39.82
CA CYS A 67 -3.10 -14.62 40.07
C CYS A 67 -2.99 -14.03 41.47
N LYS A 68 -3.25 -12.74 41.64
CA LYS A 68 -3.46 -12.10 42.93
C LYS A 68 -4.96 -11.98 43.17
N ILE A 69 -5.44 -12.47 44.30
CA ILE A 69 -6.80 -12.18 44.76
C ILE A 69 -6.68 -11.23 45.95
N VAL A 70 -7.36 -10.08 45.85
CA VAL A 70 -7.38 -9.05 46.88
C VAL A 70 -8.69 -9.12 47.67
N ASN A 71 -8.68 -8.62 48.90
CA ASN A 71 -9.88 -8.48 49.74
C ASN A 71 -10.62 -9.80 50.01
N VAL A 72 -9.88 -10.85 50.31
CA VAL A 72 -10.44 -12.18 50.62
C VAL A 72 -10.49 -12.46 52.12
N GLU A 73 -11.48 -13.24 52.52
CA GLU A 73 -11.70 -13.73 53.89
C GLU A 73 -11.59 -15.26 53.92
N VAL A 74 -10.91 -15.80 54.92
CA VAL A 74 -10.81 -17.26 55.10
C VAL A 74 -12.10 -17.82 55.70
N THR A 75 -12.79 -18.70 54.97
CA THR A 75 -14.02 -19.38 55.42
C THR A 75 -13.75 -20.76 55.99
N LYS A 76 -12.65 -21.39 55.58
CA LYS A 76 -12.13 -22.63 56.16
C LYS A 76 -10.62 -22.51 56.36
N ALA A 77 -10.15 -22.71 57.59
CA ALA A 77 -8.74 -22.58 57.93
C ALA A 77 -7.84 -23.50 57.08
N PHE A 78 -6.66 -23.04 56.71
CA PHE A 78 -5.66 -23.79 55.94
C PHE A 78 -4.27 -23.65 56.54
N GLY A 79 -3.38 -24.58 56.19
CA GLY A 79 -2.00 -24.62 56.69
C GLY A 79 -1.17 -25.67 55.97
N LYS A 80 0.01 -25.99 56.49
CA LYS A 80 1.02 -26.85 55.83
C LYS A 80 0.49 -28.20 55.31
N THR A 81 -0.48 -28.80 56.00
CA THR A 81 -1.07 -30.10 55.66
C THR A 81 -2.59 -30.04 55.54
N LYS A 82 -3.15 -28.83 55.45
CA LYS A 82 -4.58 -28.59 55.62
C LYS A 82 -5.12 -27.75 54.48
N THR A 83 -6.08 -28.32 53.75
CA THR A 83 -6.89 -27.59 52.78
C THR A 83 -7.86 -26.67 53.48
N GLY A 84 -8.09 -25.49 52.89
CA GLY A 84 -9.06 -24.53 53.38
C GLY A 84 -9.84 -23.91 52.24
N GLU A 85 -10.46 -22.77 52.55
CA GLU A 85 -11.33 -22.06 51.63
C GLU A 85 -11.24 -20.57 51.94
N ILE A 86 -11.23 -19.77 50.88
CA ILE A 86 -11.34 -18.32 50.94
C ILE A 86 -12.58 -17.87 50.17
N LYS A 87 -13.14 -16.73 50.54
CA LYS A 87 -14.19 -16.04 49.79
C LYS A 87 -13.78 -14.60 49.48
N ASP A 88 -14.26 -14.09 48.36
CA ASP A 88 -14.38 -12.66 48.08
C ASP A 88 -15.87 -12.31 47.90
N ALA A 89 -16.18 -11.10 47.43
CA ALA A 89 -17.57 -10.70 47.15
C ALA A 89 -18.23 -11.50 46.01
N SER A 90 -17.44 -12.23 45.21
CA SER A 90 -17.88 -12.92 43.99
C SER A 90 -18.09 -14.43 44.18
N GLY A 91 -17.51 -15.03 45.22
CA GLY A 91 -17.71 -16.46 45.51
C GLY A 91 -16.70 -17.03 46.52
N SER A 92 -16.67 -18.36 46.62
CA SER A 92 -15.73 -19.12 47.44
C SER A 92 -14.81 -19.98 46.57
N LEU A 93 -13.58 -20.22 47.05
CA LEU A 93 -12.56 -21.00 46.36
C LEU A 93 -11.77 -21.87 47.34
N ALA A 94 -11.63 -23.15 47.01
CA ALA A 94 -10.84 -24.10 47.79
C ALA A 94 -9.33 -23.87 47.60
N ILE A 95 -8.58 -23.93 48.70
CA ILE A 95 -7.14 -23.65 48.74
C ILE A 95 -6.38 -24.88 49.25
N TYR A 96 -5.28 -25.19 48.58
CA TYR A 96 -4.29 -26.16 49.05
C TYR A 96 -2.95 -25.44 49.22
N ASN A 97 -2.45 -25.38 50.45
CA ASN A 97 -1.16 -24.75 50.68
C ASN A 97 -0.01 -25.70 50.28
N TYR A 98 0.73 -25.33 49.24
CA TYR A 98 1.98 -26.00 48.84
C TYR A 98 3.23 -25.33 49.41
N SER A 99 3.08 -24.16 50.05
CA SER A 99 4.21 -23.42 50.59
C SER A 99 4.69 -24.02 51.91
N THR A 100 6.00 -24.22 52.02
CA THR A 100 6.69 -24.55 53.27
C THR A 100 6.82 -23.36 54.20
N ASP A 101 6.47 -22.14 53.74
CA ASP A 101 6.67 -20.89 54.47
C ASP A 101 5.53 -20.56 55.43
N LEU A 102 4.41 -21.29 55.39
CA LEU A 102 3.39 -21.23 56.44
C LEU A 102 3.89 -22.00 57.65
N THR A 103 4.33 -21.25 58.67
CA THR A 103 4.76 -21.78 59.96
C THR A 103 3.58 -22.11 60.88
N GLU A 104 2.39 -21.56 60.60
CA GLU A 104 1.15 -21.75 61.38
C GLU A 104 -0.07 -21.79 60.45
N ASP A 105 -1.16 -22.41 60.93
CA ASP A 105 -2.46 -22.40 60.26
C ASP A 105 -3.03 -20.98 60.18
N VAL A 106 -3.59 -20.60 59.03
CA VAL A 106 -4.36 -19.37 58.87
C VAL A 106 -5.80 -19.64 59.34
N PRO A 107 -6.29 -18.92 60.39
CA PRO A 107 -7.59 -19.20 60.98
C PRO A 107 -8.76 -18.67 60.14
N VAL A 108 -9.96 -19.19 60.40
CA VAL A 108 -11.22 -18.67 59.84
C VAL A 108 -11.41 -17.21 60.26
N GLY A 109 -11.90 -16.38 59.35
CA GLY A 109 -12.12 -14.94 59.55
C GLY A 109 -10.89 -14.07 59.32
N ALA A 110 -9.71 -14.68 59.08
CA ALA A 110 -8.54 -13.92 58.65
C ALA A 110 -8.83 -13.21 57.31
N LYS A 111 -8.45 -11.94 57.22
CA LYS A 111 -8.55 -11.12 56.00
C LYS A 111 -7.15 -10.80 55.52
N ALA A 112 -6.86 -11.03 54.24
CA ALA A 112 -5.64 -10.53 53.65
C ALA A 112 -5.69 -10.44 52.11
N GLU A 113 -4.66 -9.85 51.53
CA GLU A 113 -4.33 -10.02 50.12
C GLU A 113 -3.56 -11.32 49.96
N TYR A 114 -4.02 -12.18 49.07
CA TYR A 114 -3.39 -13.47 48.84
C TYR A 114 -3.07 -13.65 47.37
N ALA A 115 -1.92 -14.25 47.10
CA ALA A 115 -1.56 -14.60 45.76
C ALA A 115 -1.68 -16.11 45.59
N ILE A 116 -2.35 -16.45 44.52
CA ILE A 116 -2.56 -17.79 44.08
C ILE A 116 -1.59 -18.09 42.96
N VAL A 117 -0.79 -19.14 43.16
CA VAL A 117 0.27 -19.53 42.24
C VAL A 117 0.10 -21.01 41.95
N TRP A 118 0.01 -21.34 40.66
CA TRP A 118 0.01 -22.71 40.11
C TRP A 118 -1.15 -23.58 40.66
N PRO A 119 -2.15 -23.96 39.86
CA PRO A 119 -3.02 -25.05 40.26
C PRO A 119 -2.19 -26.32 40.29
N THR A 120 -2.21 -26.97 41.45
CA THR A 120 -1.91 -28.40 41.49
C THR A 120 -3.27 -29.05 41.54
N VAL A 121 -3.67 -29.76 40.48
CA VAL A 121 -4.93 -30.50 40.49
C VAL A 121 -4.77 -31.66 41.47
N TYR A 122 -5.10 -31.42 42.74
CA TYR A 122 -5.32 -32.50 43.71
C TYR A 122 -6.82 -32.62 43.93
N ASN A 123 -7.41 -33.57 43.21
CA ASN A 123 -8.78 -34.12 43.36
C ASN A 123 -10.00 -33.20 43.19
N THR A 124 -9.89 -31.86 43.19
CA THR A 124 -10.92 -30.86 42.79
C THR A 124 -10.27 -29.47 42.84
N HIS A 125 -10.51 -28.57 41.88
CA HIS A 125 -9.96 -27.19 41.73
C HIS A 125 -9.31 -26.55 42.99
N GLN A 126 -8.07 -26.93 43.33
CA GLN A 126 -7.34 -26.45 44.49
C GLN A 126 -6.11 -25.69 44.02
N LEU A 127 -5.88 -24.50 44.58
CA LEU A 127 -4.79 -23.63 44.14
C LEU A 127 -3.70 -23.48 45.21
N GLY A 128 -2.44 -23.45 44.77
CA GLY A 128 -1.26 -23.17 45.60
C GLY A 128 -1.23 -21.73 46.10
N PHE A 129 -0.74 -21.53 47.34
CA PHE A 129 -0.87 -20.26 48.05
C PHE A 129 0.49 -19.71 48.53
N TYR A 130 0.70 -18.38 48.40
CA TYR A 130 1.85 -17.65 48.94
C TYR A 130 1.42 -16.31 49.58
N LYS A 131 2.17 -15.81 50.58
CA LYS A 131 1.91 -14.48 51.18
C LYS A 131 2.22 -13.38 50.16
N ALA A 132 1.34 -12.38 50.02
CA ALA A 132 1.44 -11.32 49.01
C ALA A 132 2.75 -10.51 49.08
N SER A 133 3.36 -10.36 50.25
CA SER A 133 4.65 -9.66 50.43
C SER A 133 5.84 -10.35 49.75
N GLN A 134 5.71 -11.62 49.37
CA GLN A 134 6.76 -12.41 48.69
C GLN A 134 6.66 -12.33 47.16
N LEU A 135 5.65 -11.64 46.60
CA LEU A 135 5.43 -11.53 45.17
C LEU A 135 5.56 -10.09 44.70
N LYS A 136 6.59 -9.84 43.90
CA LYS A 136 6.69 -8.60 43.13
C LYS A 136 5.82 -8.73 41.89
N LEU A 137 4.69 -8.01 41.87
CA LEU A 137 3.85 -7.87 40.68
C LEU A 137 4.66 -7.15 39.59
N THR A 138 4.78 -7.78 38.43
CA THR A 138 5.33 -7.14 37.23
C THR A 138 4.41 -7.46 36.08
N SER A 139 3.92 -6.46 35.34
CA SER A 139 3.24 -6.70 34.06
C SER A 139 4.23 -7.25 33.02
N CYS A 140 3.74 -8.01 32.04
CA CYS A 140 4.54 -8.39 30.89
C CYS A 140 4.85 -7.16 30.03
N PRO A 141 5.99 -7.10 29.33
CA PRO A 141 6.18 -6.08 28.30
C PRO A 141 5.15 -6.24 27.17
N GLY A 142 4.48 -5.15 26.81
CA GLY A 142 3.73 -5.05 25.56
C GLY A 142 4.69 -4.96 24.38
N ILE A 143 4.57 -5.88 23.44
CA ILE A 143 5.41 -5.97 22.24
C ILE A 143 4.50 -5.72 21.04
N VAL A 144 4.91 -4.79 20.18
CA VAL A 144 4.31 -4.58 18.86
C VAL A 144 5.36 -4.98 17.82
N THR A 145 4.96 -5.78 16.84
CA THR A 145 5.82 -6.21 15.73
C THR A 145 5.24 -5.72 14.42
N VAL A 146 6.05 -5.00 13.64
CA VAL A 146 5.73 -4.45 12.33
C VAL A 146 6.99 -4.42 11.45
N ALA A 147 6.84 -4.40 10.13
CA ALA A 147 7.98 -4.20 9.24
C ALA A 147 8.63 -2.83 9.47
N ALA A 148 9.96 -2.78 9.52
CA ALA A 148 10.69 -1.55 9.81
C ALA A 148 10.56 -0.51 8.69
N THR A 149 10.48 -0.95 7.43
CA THR A 149 10.38 -0.06 6.27
C THR A 149 9.46 -0.64 5.19
N LYS A 150 8.90 0.24 4.36
CA LYS A 150 8.16 -0.11 3.15
C LYS A 150 8.38 0.95 2.07
N SER A 151 8.56 0.53 0.83
CA SER A 151 8.53 1.40 -0.35
C SER A 151 7.28 1.10 -1.17
N ILE A 152 6.58 2.14 -1.64
CA ILE A 152 5.30 2.04 -2.35
C ILE A 152 5.11 3.24 -3.29
N ALA A 153 4.39 3.07 -4.41
CA ALA A 153 4.10 4.18 -5.30
C ALA A 153 2.92 5.04 -4.81
N ALA A 154 2.95 6.35 -5.08
CA ALA A 154 1.82 7.23 -4.79
C ALA A 154 0.53 6.71 -5.47
N GLY A 155 -0.58 6.69 -4.74
CA GLY A 155 -1.86 6.14 -5.18
C GLY A 155 -2.11 4.68 -4.79
N GLU A 156 -1.07 3.93 -4.38
CA GLU A 156 -1.22 2.55 -3.94
C GLU A 156 -1.53 2.44 -2.44
N THR A 157 -2.03 1.27 -2.03
CA THR A 157 -2.34 0.94 -0.63
C THR A 157 -1.71 -0.38 -0.21
N PHE A 158 -1.40 -0.53 1.08
CA PHE A 158 -0.98 -1.82 1.63
C PHE A 158 -1.40 -2.01 3.08
N GLU A 159 -1.60 -3.27 3.49
CA GLU A 159 -1.87 -3.63 4.88
C GLU A 159 -0.56 -3.66 5.68
N LEU A 160 -0.51 -2.92 6.80
CA LEU A 160 0.69 -2.82 7.63
C LEU A 160 1.03 -4.14 8.34
N GLY A 161 0.02 -4.99 8.60
CA GLY A 161 0.20 -6.34 9.14
C GLY A 161 0.80 -6.38 10.56
N ALA A 162 0.63 -5.32 11.35
CA ALA A 162 1.19 -5.23 12.69
C ALA A 162 0.53 -6.25 13.64
N THR A 163 1.31 -6.81 14.56
CA THR A 163 0.86 -7.79 15.55
C THR A 163 1.30 -7.39 16.96
N THR A 164 0.62 -7.89 17.98
CA THR A 164 1.00 -7.69 19.38
C THR A 164 0.82 -8.95 20.21
N ASN A 165 1.61 -9.08 21.28
CA ASN A 165 1.42 -10.08 22.33
C ASN A 165 0.39 -9.64 23.39
N SER A 166 -0.05 -8.38 23.35
CA SER A 166 -0.96 -7.78 24.34
C SER A 166 -2.42 -8.12 24.05
N THR A 167 -3.26 -7.99 25.07
CA THR A 167 -4.73 -8.08 24.95
C THR A 167 -5.39 -6.77 24.53
N GLY A 168 -4.62 -5.67 24.48
CA GLY A 168 -5.09 -4.36 24.01
C GLY A 168 -5.21 -4.26 22.49
N ALA A 169 -6.08 -3.35 22.02
CA ALA A 169 -6.20 -3.01 20.60
C ALA A 169 -5.00 -2.19 20.11
N LEU A 170 -4.63 -2.38 18.84
CA LEU A 170 -3.62 -1.57 18.17
C LEU A 170 -4.20 -0.21 17.77
N SER A 171 -3.36 0.82 17.82
CA SER A 171 -3.64 2.18 17.38
C SER A 171 -2.55 2.64 16.43
N TYR A 172 -2.93 3.44 15.42
CA TYR A 172 -2.05 3.83 14.32
C TYR A 172 -2.01 5.36 14.17
N ALA A 173 -0.83 5.89 13.87
CA ALA A 173 -0.65 7.30 13.55
C ALA A 173 0.38 7.47 12.44
N SER A 174 0.15 8.43 11.55
CA SER A 174 1.14 8.87 10.55
C SER A 174 1.79 10.17 10.99
N SER A 175 3.11 10.27 10.82
CA SER A 175 3.86 11.51 11.04
C SER A 175 3.54 12.59 10.01
N ASP A 176 3.15 12.20 8.78
CA ASP A 176 2.81 13.12 7.70
C ASP A 176 1.69 12.53 6.81
N LYS A 177 0.47 13.02 7.02
CA LYS A 177 -0.72 12.59 6.27
C LYS A 177 -0.74 13.09 4.82
N ALA A 178 0.08 14.09 4.47
CA ALA A 178 0.22 14.54 3.09
C ALA A 178 1.09 13.57 2.26
N VAL A 179 1.90 12.75 2.92
CA VAL A 179 2.73 11.71 2.28
C VAL A 179 2.08 10.33 2.37
N ALA A 180 1.65 9.91 3.57
CA ALA A 180 0.96 8.64 3.75
C ALA A 180 -0.08 8.70 4.88
N THR A 181 -1.25 8.12 4.67
CA THR A 181 -2.29 7.97 5.71
C THR A 181 -2.42 6.52 6.15
N VAL A 182 -2.89 6.29 7.38
CA VAL A 182 -3.19 4.95 7.91
C VAL A 182 -4.59 4.96 8.51
N SER A 183 -5.36 3.91 8.26
CA SER A 183 -6.69 3.72 8.85
C SER A 183 -6.63 3.07 10.23
N ASP A 184 -7.74 3.06 10.96
CA ASP A 184 -7.85 2.37 12.26
C ASP A 184 -7.67 0.84 12.15
N ALA A 185 -7.80 0.27 10.94
CA ALA A 185 -7.57 -1.14 10.67
C ALA A 185 -6.12 -1.45 10.26
N GLY A 186 -5.25 -0.44 10.11
CA GLY A 186 -3.86 -0.61 9.68
C GLY A 186 -3.64 -0.61 8.17
N LEU A 187 -4.63 -0.19 7.37
CA LEU A 187 -4.47 0.00 5.93
C LEU A 187 -3.77 1.34 5.66
N VAL A 188 -2.59 1.29 5.04
CA VAL A 188 -1.80 2.47 4.67
C VAL A 188 -2.10 2.85 3.21
N THR A 189 -2.31 4.14 2.96
CA THR A 189 -2.51 4.74 1.63
C THR A 189 -1.39 5.73 1.33
N ALA A 190 -0.71 5.55 0.20
CA ALA A 190 0.35 6.44 -0.26
C ALA A 190 -0.26 7.63 -1.01
N VAL A 191 0.01 8.86 -0.54
CA VAL A 191 -0.62 10.08 -1.06
C VAL A 191 0.29 10.80 -2.05
N ALA A 192 1.51 11.11 -1.64
CA ALA A 192 2.46 11.86 -2.46
C ALA A 192 3.90 11.42 -2.18
N ALA A 193 4.80 11.68 -3.14
CA ALA A 193 6.20 11.32 -3.00
C ALA A 193 6.83 11.98 -1.76
N GLY A 194 7.56 11.19 -0.97
CA GLY A 194 8.12 11.62 0.30
C GLY A 194 8.34 10.46 1.27
N THR A 195 8.61 10.78 2.53
CA THR A 195 8.76 9.77 3.59
C THR A 195 7.88 10.11 4.77
N ALA A 196 7.12 9.13 5.27
CA ALA A 196 6.31 9.22 6.47
C ALA A 196 6.58 8.03 7.39
N THR A 197 6.56 8.24 8.70
CA THR A 197 6.64 7.17 9.69
C THR A 197 5.24 6.84 10.19
N ILE A 198 4.87 5.56 10.11
CA ILE A 198 3.66 5.03 10.71
C ILE A 198 4.02 4.43 12.07
N THR A 199 3.49 5.02 13.15
CA THR A 199 3.65 4.52 14.52
C THR A 199 2.48 3.63 14.86
N VAL A 200 2.77 2.43 15.38
CA VAL A 200 1.79 1.47 15.88
C VAL A 200 1.98 1.30 17.39
N SER A 201 0.92 1.48 18.16
CA SER A 201 0.97 1.44 19.62
C SER A 201 -0.11 0.57 20.23
N VAL A 202 0.20 -0.07 21.36
CA VAL A 202 -0.75 -0.72 22.24
C VAL A 202 -0.66 -0.12 23.64
N ALA A 203 -1.81 0.18 24.25
CA ALA A 203 -1.88 0.72 25.60
C ALA A 203 -1.52 -0.34 26.65
N ALA A 204 -1.10 0.11 27.84
CA ALA A 204 -0.95 -0.77 28.98
C ALA A 204 -2.31 -1.28 29.46
N ASP A 205 -2.35 -2.50 29.96
CA ASP A 205 -3.49 -3.08 30.65
C ASP A 205 -3.04 -3.78 31.95
N GLY A 206 -3.96 -4.50 32.61
CA GLY A 206 -3.65 -5.24 33.84
C GLY A 206 -2.71 -6.43 33.66
N ILE A 207 -2.29 -6.73 32.42
CA ILE A 207 -1.49 -7.90 32.02
C ILE A 207 -0.17 -7.44 31.37
N TYR A 208 -0.22 -6.45 30.47
CA TYR A 208 0.89 -5.96 29.67
C TYR A 208 1.17 -4.46 29.90
N THR A 209 2.42 -4.03 29.85
CA THR A 209 2.77 -2.61 29.73
C THR A 209 2.43 -2.10 28.34
N ALA A 210 2.43 -0.77 28.15
CA ALA A 210 2.34 -0.19 26.82
C ALA A 210 3.54 -0.64 25.96
N GLY A 211 3.32 -0.67 24.64
CA GLY A 211 4.35 -0.98 23.65
C GLY A 211 4.11 -0.22 22.36
N SER A 212 5.17 0.05 21.60
CA SER A 212 5.08 0.68 20.28
C SER A 212 6.15 0.16 19.33
N ALA A 213 5.89 0.28 18.03
CA ALA A 213 6.83 0.04 16.96
C ALA A 213 6.55 0.99 15.79
N GLU A 214 7.51 1.15 14.89
CA GLU A 214 7.42 2.10 13.78
C GLU A 214 7.75 1.42 12.44
N CYS A 215 7.07 1.90 11.40
CA CYS A 215 7.35 1.55 10.00
C CYS A 215 7.62 2.84 9.22
N VAL A 216 8.80 2.94 8.60
CA VAL A 216 9.13 4.06 7.70
C VAL A 216 8.61 3.73 6.30
N VAL A 217 7.65 4.52 5.82
CA VAL A 217 7.05 4.42 4.49
C VAL A 217 7.68 5.45 3.57
N THR A 218 8.40 4.98 2.57
CA THR A 218 8.92 5.80 1.46
C THR A 218 7.96 5.71 0.29
N VAL A 219 7.35 6.83 -0.06
CA VAL A 219 6.46 6.93 -1.22
C VAL A 219 7.28 7.42 -2.41
N THR A 220 7.36 6.59 -3.45
CA THR A 220 7.90 7.02 -4.73
C THR A 220 6.84 7.75 -5.52
N ALA A 221 7.24 8.71 -6.36
CA ALA A 221 6.32 9.28 -7.33
C ALA A 221 5.67 8.13 -8.13
N GLY A 222 4.35 8.15 -8.25
CA GLY A 222 3.64 7.23 -9.12
C GLY A 222 4.18 7.39 -10.54
N ALA A 223 4.23 6.30 -11.30
CA ALA A 223 4.49 6.39 -12.73
C ALA A 223 3.42 7.30 -13.34
N VAL A 224 3.80 8.49 -13.77
CA VAL A 224 2.91 9.32 -14.59
C VAL A 224 2.67 8.51 -15.85
N ALA A 225 1.41 8.18 -16.13
CA ALA A 225 1.05 7.59 -17.40
C ALA A 225 1.46 8.59 -18.50
N THR A 226 2.55 8.29 -19.19
CA THR A 226 3.02 9.13 -20.29
C THR A 226 2.03 8.95 -21.43
N VAL A 227 1.26 10.00 -21.74
CA VAL A 227 0.41 10.02 -22.92
C VAL A 227 1.30 10.06 -24.17
N LEU A 228 1.04 9.15 -25.10
CA LEU A 228 1.81 8.99 -26.33
C LEU A 228 0.91 9.16 -27.55
N TYR A 229 1.49 9.56 -28.68
CA TYR A 229 0.93 9.29 -29.98
C TYR A 229 1.59 8.05 -30.59
N SER A 230 0.82 7.13 -31.16
CA SER A 230 1.33 5.94 -31.84
C SER A 230 1.16 6.06 -33.35
N ARG A 231 2.19 5.66 -34.11
CA ARG A 231 2.12 5.71 -35.58
C ARG A 231 1.02 4.77 -36.10
N VAL A 232 0.20 5.26 -37.03
CA VAL A 232 -0.70 4.42 -37.82
C VAL A 232 0.14 3.44 -38.66
N GLY A 233 -0.11 2.15 -38.46
CA GLY A 233 0.62 1.07 -39.12
C GLY A 233 0.26 0.90 -40.60
N ALA A 234 0.71 -0.23 -41.16
CA ALA A 234 0.46 -0.60 -42.56
C ALA A 234 -0.96 -1.12 -42.81
N GLU A 235 -1.74 -1.38 -41.75
CA GLU A 235 -3.12 -1.85 -41.84
C GLU A 235 -4.08 -0.68 -41.76
N THR A 236 -5.09 -0.68 -42.64
CA THR A 236 -6.16 0.33 -42.59
C THR A 236 -6.86 0.25 -41.23
N PRO A 237 -6.90 1.35 -40.45
CA PRO A 237 -7.63 1.36 -39.19
C PRO A 237 -9.12 1.06 -39.39
N ALA A 238 -9.75 0.43 -38.40
CA ALA A 238 -11.21 0.23 -38.40
C ALA A 238 -11.98 1.57 -38.45
N SER A 239 -11.37 2.65 -37.97
CA SER A 239 -11.85 4.02 -38.14
C SER A 239 -10.68 5.00 -38.11
N TRP A 240 -10.73 5.99 -39.00
CA TRP A 240 -9.81 7.13 -38.99
C TRP A 240 -10.22 8.20 -37.97
N ALA A 241 -11.36 8.08 -37.29
CA ALA A 241 -11.80 9.08 -36.32
C ALA A 241 -10.87 9.13 -35.10
N GLY A 242 -10.52 10.36 -34.68
CA GLY A 242 -9.71 10.61 -33.49
C GLY A 242 -8.78 11.81 -33.64
N THR A 243 -7.89 11.96 -32.67
CA THR A 243 -6.88 13.02 -32.61
C THR A 243 -5.53 12.48 -33.07
N TYR A 244 -4.86 13.22 -33.96
CA TYR A 244 -3.63 12.80 -34.59
C TYR A 244 -2.60 13.93 -34.65
N LEU A 245 -1.31 13.58 -34.72
CA LEU A 245 -0.30 14.43 -35.33
C LEU A 245 -0.11 14.02 -36.78
N MET A 246 -0.02 15.00 -37.68
CA MET A 246 0.37 14.79 -39.07
C MET A 246 1.86 15.09 -39.24
N VAL A 247 2.65 14.08 -39.56
CA VAL A 247 4.12 14.10 -39.40
C VAL A 247 4.82 13.81 -40.73
N TYR A 248 5.80 14.64 -41.07
CA TYR A 248 6.85 14.31 -42.03
C TYR A 248 7.95 13.59 -41.28
N ALA A 249 8.24 12.33 -41.64
CA ALA A 249 9.12 11.46 -40.84
C ALA A 249 10.55 11.30 -41.38
N LYS A 250 10.86 11.85 -42.56
CA LYS A 250 12.21 11.77 -43.15
C LYS A 250 13.05 12.98 -42.72
N ASN A 251 14.39 12.92 -42.89
CA ASN A 251 15.34 14.03 -42.81
C ASN A 251 15.01 15.17 -41.81
N GLY A 252 14.84 14.81 -40.53
CA GLY A 252 14.47 15.75 -39.47
C GLY A 252 12.95 15.87 -39.31
N PRO A 253 12.32 14.96 -38.54
CA PRO A 253 10.87 14.84 -38.46
C PRO A 253 10.18 16.10 -37.96
N GLN A 254 9.04 16.42 -38.56
CA GLN A 254 8.31 17.67 -38.37
C GLN A 254 6.80 17.43 -38.41
N VAL A 255 6.05 18.11 -37.54
CA VAL A 255 4.58 18.02 -37.48
C VAL A 255 3.91 19.16 -38.26
N LEU A 256 2.64 19.04 -38.63
CA LEU A 256 1.86 20.22 -39.01
C LEU A 256 1.68 21.12 -37.78
N SER A 257 2.28 22.33 -37.73
CA SER A 257 2.14 23.23 -36.57
C SER A 257 1.54 24.61 -36.86
N SER A 258 1.37 24.99 -38.13
CA SER A 258 0.72 26.26 -38.48
C SER A 258 0.14 26.24 -39.90
N ILE A 259 -1.01 26.91 -40.07
CA ILE A 259 -1.63 27.20 -41.37
C ILE A 259 -2.09 28.66 -41.30
N SER A 260 -1.79 29.44 -42.34
CA SER A 260 -2.17 30.85 -42.42
C SER A 260 -3.46 31.03 -43.20
N ASP A 261 -4.38 31.83 -42.66
CA ASP A 261 -5.66 32.19 -43.30
C ASP A 261 -5.49 33.22 -44.43
N THR A 262 -4.32 33.87 -44.55
CA THR A 262 -4.10 35.05 -45.39
C THR A 262 -2.86 34.98 -46.29
N SER A 263 -1.96 34.03 -46.07
CA SER A 263 -0.75 33.86 -46.89
C SER A 263 -0.47 32.39 -47.18
N THR A 264 0.04 32.12 -48.38
CA THR A 264 0.47 30.81 -48.84
C THR A 264 1.74 30.34 -48.11
N LYS A 265 1.69 30.08 -46.80
CA LYS A 265 2.76 29.47 -45.97
C LYS A 265 2.11 28.66 -44.85
N TYR A 266 1.65 27.44 -45.09
CA TYR A 266 2.32 26.15 -45.31
C TYR A 266 3.07 25.57 -44.08
N GLY A 267 2.33 24.80 -43.28
CA GLY A 267 2.79 23.76 -42.33
C GLY A 267 4.26 23.74 -41.95
N VAL A 268 4.77 24.81 -41.33
CA VAL A 268 6.08 24.78 -40.67
C VAL A 268 5.93 23.79 -39.54
N GLY A 269 6.84 22.84 -39.38
CA GLY A 269 6.74 21.88 -38.29
C GLY A 269 7.73 22.14 -37.21
N SER A 270 7.22 22.31 -35.99
CA SER A 270 7.99 21.99 -34.80
C SER A 270 8.66 20.63 -35.02
N ARG A 271 9.96 20.58 -34.79
CA ARG A 271 10.69 19.31 -34.83
C ARG A 271 10.11 18.39 -33.79
N VAL A 272 9.96 17.12 -34.16
CA VAL A 272 9.47 16.08 -33.27
C VAL A 272 10.46 14.93 -33.24
N THR A 273 10.56 14.27 -32.09
CA THR A 273 11.31 13.04 -31.94
C THR A 273 10.35 11.88 -32.05
N ILE A 274 10.56 11.03 -33.06
CA ILE A 274 9.89 9.74 -33.16
C ILE A 274 10.77 8.73 -32.43
N ASN A 275 10.24 8.08 -31.40
CA ASN A 275 10.91 7.08 -30.60
C ASN A 275 11.16 5.79 -31.40
N GLU A 276 12.05 4.93 -30.91
CA GLU A 276 12.39 3.65 -31.56
C GLU A 276 11.16 2.73 -31.73
N ASP A 277 10.20 2.82 -30.81
CA ASP A 277 8.94 2.08 -30.83
C ASP A 277 7.84 2.72 -31.70
N ALA A 278 8.21 3.73 -32.51
CA ALA A 278 7.30 4.50 -33.35
C ALA A 278 6.21 5.26 -32.57
N THR A 279 6.53 5.69 -31.35
CA THR A 279 5.71 6.62 -30.58
C THR A 279 6.28 8.04 -30.57
N ILE A 280 5.45 9.00 -30.19
CA ILE A 280 5.84 10.38 -29.89
C ILE A 280 5.28 10.71 -28.51
N THR A 281 6.12 11.18 -27.60
CA THR A 281 5.66 11.65 -26.28
C THR A 281 4.83 12.92 -26.42
N GLN A 282 3.62 12.95 -25.86
CA GLN A 282 2.80 14.16 -25.89
C GLN A 282 3.44 15.27 -25.05
N THR A 283 3.48 16.47 -25.61
CA THR A 283 3.85 17.71 -24.91
C THR A 283 2.77 18.76 -25.16
N ASP A 284 2.74 19.84 -24.37
CA ASP A 284 1.77 20.91 -24.56
C ASP A 284 1.97 21.65 -25.90
N GLU A 285 3.21 21.74 -26.40
CA GLU A 285 3.50 22.26 -27.73
C GLU A 285 2.92 21.38 -28.84
N LEU A 286 2.95 20.06 -28.67
CA LEU A 286 2.39 19.12 -29.64
C LEU A 286 0.86 19.07 -29.60
N LYS A 287 0.22 19.34 -28.46
CA LYS A 287 -1.25 19.48 -28.38
C LYS A 287 -1.77 20.58 -29.30
N ALA A 288 -1.04 21.70 -29.40
CA ALA A 288 -1.37 22.78 -30.32
C ALA A 288 -1.18 22.41 -31.82
N CYS A 289 -0.58 21.26 -32.10
CA CYS A 289 -0.34 20.73 -33.44
C CYS A 289 -1.35 19.61 -33.82
N GLU A 290 -2.32 19.33 -32.96
CA GLU A 290 -3.27 18.24 -33.15
C GLU A 290 -4.21 18.50 -34.35
N VAL A 291 -4.40 17.45 -35.14
CA VAL A 291 -5.39 17.36 -36.21
C VAL A 291 -6.46 16.37 -35.77
N THR A 292 -7.70 16.83 -35.69
CA THR A 292 -8.85 15.95 -35.44
C THR A 292 -9.38 15.44 -36.76
N ILE A 293 -9.51 14.12 -36.90
CA ILE A 293 -10.14 13.49 -38.05
C ILE A 293 -11.53 13.02 -37.63
N ALA A 294 -12.54 13.32 -38.44
CA ALA A 294 -13.92 12.91 -38.24
C ALA A 294 -14.59 12.54 -39.57
N ALA A 295 -15.68 11.78 -39.52
CA ALA A 295 -16.50 11.50 -40.70
C ALA A 295 -17.06 12.81 -41.29
N ALA A 296 -17.07 12.92 -42.61
CA ALA A 296 -17.71 14.02 -43.33
C ALA A 296 -19.23 13.96 -43.19
N SER A 297 -19.90 15.11 -43.36
CA SER A 297 -21.35 15.24 -43.20
C SER A 297 -22.15 14.86 -44.45
N ASP A 298 -21.51 14.45 -45.55
CA ASP A 298 -22.16 14.07 -46.80
C ASP A 298 -22.75 12.65 -46.83
N GLY A 299 -22.57 11.88 -45.76
CA GLY A 299 -23.06 10.51 -45.66
C GLY A 299 -22.23 9.48 -46.43
N ASN A 300 -21.09 9.86 -47.01
CA ASN A 300 -20.14 8.91 -47.58
C ASN A 300 -19.17 8.41 -46.48
N ALA A 301 -19.17 7.10 -46.25
CA ALA A 301 -18.34 6.47 -45.22
C ALA A 301 -16.83 6.60 -45.44
N ASP A 302 -16.40 6.87 -46.68
CA ASP A 302 -14.98 7.02 -47.04
C ASP A 302 -14.51 8.48 -47.01
N HIS A 303 -15.41 9.43 -46.77
CA HIS A 303 -15.10 10.85 -46.73
C HIS A 303 -14.90 11.31 -45.28
N TYR A 304 -13.77 11.99 -45.06
CA TYR A 304 -13.38 12.52 -43.76
C TYR A 304 -13.11 14.01 -43.86
N VAL A 305 -13.37 14.69 -42.76
CA VAL A 305 -12.87 16.04 -42.51
C VAL A 305 -11.68 15.97 -41.57
N MET A 306 -10.66 16.79 -41.84
CA MET A 306 -9.53 16.98 -40.94
C MET A 306 -9.57 18.39 -40.41
N MET A 307 -9.55 18.56 -39.10
CA MET A 307 -9.68 19.85 -38.44
C MET A 307 -8.39 20.21 -37.73
N PHE A 308 -7.90 21.43 -37.95
CA PHE A 308 -6.72 21.97 -37.30
C PHE A 308 -7.10 23.32 -36.69
N ASN A 309 -6.85 23.51 -35.39
CA ASN A 309 -7.28 24.69 -34.63
C ASN A 309 -8.76 25.06 -34.83
N GLY A 310 -9.63 24.04 -34.85
CA GLY A 310 -11.08 24.22 -34.98
C GLY A 310 -11.58 24.56 -36.40
N LYS A 311 -10.69 24.58 -37.41
CA LYS A 311 -11.05 24.85 -38.80
C LYS A 311 -10.77 23.65 -39.70
N TYR A 312 -11.52 23.52 -40.78
CA TYR A 312 -11.38 22.43 -41.73
C TYR A 312 -10.16 22.62 -42.64
N LEU A 313 -9.24 21.66 -42.66
CA LEU A 313 -8.17 21.60 -43.66
C LEU A 313 -8.78 21.52 -45.05
N THR A 314 -8.38 22.45 -45.93
CA THR A 314 -8.95 22.60 -47.27
C THR A 314 -7.88 22.71 -48.32
N TRP A 315 -8.09 22.04 -49.44
CA TRP A 315 -7.49 22.44 -50.70
C TRP A 315 -8.34 23.57 -51.31
N THR A 316 -7.74 24.52 -52.01
CA THR A 316 -8.51 25.59 -52.69
C THR A 316 -8.18 25.63 -54.17
N SER A 317 -6.91 25.85 -54.50
CA SER A 317 -6.42 25.87 -55.87
C SER A 317 -4.93 25.63 -55.92
N GLY A 318 -4.44 25.19 -57.08
CA GLY A 318 -3.01 24.91 -57.28
C GLY A 318 -2.50 23.95 -56.21
N ASN A 319 -1.38 24.33 -55.56
CA ASN A 319 -0.78 23.50 -54.51
C ASN A 319 -1.10 23.96 -53.08
N SER A 320 -2.17 24.73 -52.91
CA SER A 320 -2.49 25.38 -51.64
C SER A 320 -3.11 24.40 -50.65
N LEU A 321 -2.62 24.43 -49.40
CA LEU A 321 -3.28 23.85 -48.24
C LEU A 321 -3.64 25.00 -47.30
N ASN A 322 -4.92 25.15 -47.00
CA ASN A 322 -5.47 26.22 -46.18
C ASN A 322 -6.42 25.64 -45.13
N VAL A 323 -7.10 26.52 -44.42
CA VAL A 323 -8.24 26.19 -43.54
C VAL A 323 -9.52 26.90 -43.99
N ALA A 324 -10.67 26.33 -43.69
CA ALA A 324 -12.00 26.89 -43.94
C ALA A 324 -12.90 26.73 -42.71
N ASP A 325 -13.89 27.62 -42.58
CA ASP A 325 -14.85 27.60 -41.47
C ASP A 325 -16.06 26.68 -41.70
N ALA A 326 -16.25 26.18 -42.94
CA ALA A 326 -17.37 25.33 -43.31
C ALA A 326 -16.93 24.16 -44.18
N GLU A 327 -17.64 23.04 -44.03
CA GLU A 327 -17.40 21.84 -44.82
C GLU A 327 -17.85 22.00 -46.28
N SER A 328 -17.05 21.46 -47.21
CA SER A 328 -17.32 21.36 -48.64
C SER A 328 -16.48 20.21 -49.24
N ASP A 329 -16.66 19.89 -50.52
CA ASP A 329 -15.79 18.89 -51.17
C ASP A 329 -14.30 19.25 -51.12
N ASN A 330 -13.99 20.55 -51.07
CA ASN A 330 -12.62 21.06 -50.91
C ASN A 330 -12.02 20.78 -49.52
N THR A 331 -12.85 20.58 -48.50
CA THR A 331 -12.42 20.25 -47.12
C THR A 331 -12.51 18.77 -46.80
N ARG A 332 -12.99 17.96 -47.74
CA ARG A 332 -13.18 16.52 -47.57
C ARG A 332 -12.01 15.76 -48.16
N TRP A 333 -11.65 14.69 -47.50
CA TRP A 333 -10.49 13.88 -47.82
C TRP A 333 -10.81 12.40 -47.73
N THR A 334 -10.24 11.62 -48.61
CA THR A 334 -10.14 10.16 -48.46
C THR A 334 -8.76 9.82 -47.91
N LEU A 335 -8.69 8.82 -47.02
CA LEU A 335 -7.46 8.38 -46.38
C LEU A 335 -7.22 6.91 -46.70
N ALA A 336 -6.02 6.60 -47.17
CA ALA A 336 -5.57 5.23 -47.42
C ALA A 336 -4.18 5.03 -46.84
N VAL A 337 -3.94 3.87 -46.22
CA VAL A 337 -2.58 3.47 -45.88
C VAL A 337 -1.76 3.27 -47.16
N GLY A 338 -0.55 3.79 -47.18
CA GLY A 338 0.40 3.65 -48.28
C GLY A 338 1.03 2.25 -48.32
N THR A 339 2.15 2.12 -49.04
CA THR A 339 2.86 0.83 -49.14
C THR A 339 3.52 0.42 -47.82
N ALA A 340 3.47 -0.88 -47.52
CA ALA A 340 3.45 -1.48 -46.18
C ALA A 340 4.68 -1.30 -45.24
N ALA A 341 5.73 -0.55 -45.61
CA ALA A 341 6.99 -0.51 -44.83
C ALA A 341 7.17 0.72 -43.94
N THR A 342 6.36 1.77 -44.09
CA THR A 342 6.70 3.12 -43.57
C THR A 342 5.67 3.74 -42.61
N GLY A 343 4.41 3.31 -42.63
CA GLY A 343 3.32 3.99 -41.90
C GLY A 343 2.85 5.29 -42.58
N ASN A 344 3.07 5.38 -43.90
CA ASN A 344 2.64 6.50 -44.73
C ASN A 344 1.12 6.46 -44.98
N VAL A 345 0.49 7.62 -45.04
CA VAL A 345 -0.93 7.77 -45.35
C VAL A 345 -1.08 8.65 -46.58
N ILE A 346 -1.79 8.14 -47.58
CA ILE A 346 -2.18 8.86 -48.78
C ILE A 346 -3.50 9.56 -48.49
N ILE A 347 -3.44 10.90 -48.48
CA ILE A 347 -4.60 11.74 -48.16
C ILE A 347 -4.98 12.50 -49.44
N THR A 348 -6.14 12.17 -50.01
CA THR A 348 -6.60 12.67 -51.32
C THR A 348 -7.81 13.56 -51.15
N ASN A 349 -7.83 14.72 -51.80
CA ASN A 349 -8.95 15.65 -51.73
C ASN A 349 -10.15 15.13 -52.53
N VAL A 350 -11.36 15.36 -52.04
CA VAL A 350 -12.59 14.89 -52.69
C VAL A 350 -12.97 15.74 -53.91
N ALA A 351 -12.74 17.06 -53.87
CA ALA A 351 -13.09 17.94 -54.99
C ALA A 351 -12.22 17.71 -56.24
N ASP A 352 -10.97 17.26 -56.06
CA ASP A 352 -10.06 16.90 -57.15
C ASP A 352 -9.18 15.73 -56.71
N SER A 353 -9.49 14.53 -57.21
CA SER A 353 -8.79 13.29 -56.86
C SER A 353 -7.33 13.25 -57.30
N ALA A 354 -6.89 14.18 -58.15
CA ALA A 354 -5.47 14.34 -58.45
C ALA A 354 -4.71 15.07 -57.33
N ARG A 355 -5.39 15.72 -56.39
CA ARG A 355 -4.79 16.54 -55.32
C ARG A 355 -4.61 15.73 -54.05
N GLN A 356 -3.36 15.51 -53.69
CA GLN A 356 -2.98 14.75 -52.50
C GLN A 356 -2.08 15.56 -51.59
N LEU A 357 -2.12 15.33 -50.28
CA LEU A 357 -1.20 15.98 -49.33
C LEU A 357 0.19 15.36 -49.38
N TRP A 358 1.20 16.21 -49.57
CA TRP A 358 2.61 15.85 -49.51
C TRP A 358 3.40 16.90 -48.75
N TYR A 359 4.42 16.44 -48.04
CA TYR A 359 5.49 17.29 -47.56
C TYR A 359 6.50 17.55 -48.69
N ASN A 360 6.86 18.81 -48.92
CA ASN A 360 7.87 19.22 -49.89
C ASN A 360 9.17 19.58 -49.15
N GLU A 361 10.24 18.82 -49.38
CA GLU A 361 11.53 19.02 -48.72
C GLU A 361 12.30 20.23 -49.29
N SER A 362 12.10 20.55 -50.58
CA SER A 362 12.74 21.70 -51.23
C SER A 362 12.13 23.04 -50.83
N SER A 363 10.87 23.03 -50.40
CA SER A 363 10.21 24.16 -49.75
C SER A 363 9.49 23.60 -48.52
N PRO A 364 10.21 23.43 -47.38
CA PRO A 364 9.77 22.67 -46.21
C PRO A 364 8.35 22.99 -45.76
N ARG A 365 7.38 22.17 -46.20
CA ARG A 365 5.96 22.34 -45.87
C ARG A 365 5.05 21.21 -46.32
N PHE A 366 3.87 21.10 -45.70
CA PHE A 366 2.74 20.37 -46.27
C PHE A 366 1.97 21.20 -47.30
N ALA A 367 1.62 20.58 -48.42
CA ALA A 367 0.83 21.18 -49.49
C ALA A 367 0.15 20.10 -50.35
N CYS A 368 -0.80 20.51 -51.19
CA CYS A 368 -1.52 19.60 -52.08
C CYS A 368 -0.79 19.50 -53.44
N TYR A 369 -0.44 18.31 -53.91
CA TYR A 369 0.27 18.12 -55.18
C TYR A 369 -0.41 17.07 -56.05
N THR A 370 -0.14 17.13 -57.35
CA THR A 370 -0.54 16.11 -58.32
C THR A 370 0.63 15.24 -58.75
N GLY A 371 0.33 13.99 -59.11
CA GLY A 371 1.27 13.05 -59.75
C GLY A 371 2.51 12.75 -58.92
N LYS A 372 2.39 12.72 -57.58
CA LYS A 372 3.48 12.35 -56.67
C LYS A 372 3.32 10.90 -56.24
N THR A 373 4.44 10.27 -55.99
CA THR A 373 4.55 8.89 -55.49
C THR A 373 5.49 8.87 -54.30
N GLU A 374 5.45 7.81 -53.49
CA GLU A 374 6.35 7.66 -52.33
C GLU A 374 7.84 7.68 -52.70
N THR A 375 8.15 7.39 -53.96
CA THR A 375 9.49 7.39 -54.56
C THR A 375 9.87 8.72 -55.20
N THR A 376 8.97 9.71 -55.25
CA THR A 376 9.28 11.01 -55.84
C THR A 376 10.27 11.76 -54.95
N SER A 377 11.45 12.10 -55.48
CA SER A 377 12.48 12.86 -54.76
C SER A 377 11.96 14.18 -54.21
N ASN A 378 12.37 14.53 -52.99
CA ASN A 378 11.99 15.74 -52.25
C ASN A 378 10.51 15.85 -51.88
N TYR A 379 9.72 14.79 -52.06
CA TYR A 379 8.35 14.72 -51.58
C TYR A 379 8.16 13.51 -50.69
N ALA A 380 7.37 13.67 -49.63
CA ALA A 380 7.03 12.58 -48.75
C ALA A 380 5.54 12.64 -48.39
N PRO A 381 4.86 11.49 -48.33
CA PRO A 381 3.51 11.44 -47.78
C PRO A 381 3.56 11.72 -46.27
N ALA A 382 2.41 12.08 -45.70
CA ALA A 382 2.28 12.24 -44.26
C ALA A 382 2.32 10.87 -43.56
N GLN A 383 2.79 10.85 -42.32
CA GLN A 383 2.52 9.79 -41.35
C GLN A 383 1.55 10.34 -40.32
N LEU A 384 0.56 9.54 -39.93
CA LEU A 384 -0.37 9.93 -38.88
C LEU A 384 0.01 9.22 -37.59
N PHE A 385 0.08 9.97 -36.49
CA PHE A 385 0.32 9.43 -35.15
C PHE A 385 -0.91 9.68 -34.30
N LYS A 386 -1.66 8.62 -33.95
CA LYS A 386 -2.91 8.71 -33.19
C LYS A 386 -2.63 8.88 -31.71
N LEU A 387 -3.32 9.82 -31.06
CA LEU A 387 -3.28 9.98 -29.60
C LEU A 387 -3.80 8.71 -28.92
N MET A 388 -3.02 8.17 -27.99
CA MET A 388 -3.40 7.04 -27.14
C MET A 388 -4.10 7.57 -25.89
N GLU A 389 -5.27 7.02 -25.58
CA GLU A 389 -6.06 7.36 -24.39
C GLU A 389 -5.55 6.68 -23.11
#